data_AF-A0A4R3E1C0-F1
#
_entry.id   AF-A0A4R3E1C0-F1
#
_cell.length_a   1.000
_cell.length_b   1.000
_cell.length_c   1.000
_cell.angle_alpha   90.00
_cell.angle_beta   90.00
_cell.angle_gamma   90.00
#
_symmetry.space_group_name_H-M   'P 1'
#
loop_
_entity.id
_entity.type
_entity.pdbx_description
1 polymer ?
#
loop_
_entity_poly.entity_id
_entity_poly.type
_entity_poly.pdbx_seq_one_letter_code
_entity_poly.pdbx_strand_id
1 'polypeptide(L)'
;MIILGYLLSLFFLILGGGLLYLSWDQLVALSGTQGVAPERLAQMVQIAMAFVGAIAAAILTATIGRSNEYLKSKLAQSVNDATETLRQELALRTGKALEDHKGDINRATAEFTERLKSDLAKTGDTFRAELSQLAPRRHAAYHAMWAALAQYFRAVQKFEAGVFDASALEAGEKACSDATGQTLLVDQEDDATFHQFWQELTYVCETGELKKDLPDGLRTLWRNEGRKLGERYDEVRTAFATKLRS
;
A
#
# COMPACT_ATOMS: atom_id res chain seq x y z
N MET A 1 -56.89 -11.91 -33.70
CA MET A 1 -56.74 -11.80 -35.17
C MET A 1 -56.09 -13.01 -35.83
N ILE A 2 -55.04 -13.63 -35.26
CA ILE A 2 -54.37 -14.81 -35.87
C ILE A 2 -55.33 -15.99 -36.05
N ILE A 3 -56.11 -16.32 -35.00
CA ILE A 3 -57.13 -17.38 -35.03
C ILE A 3 -58.19 -17.12 -36.13
N LEU A 4 -58.57 -15.86 -36.33
CA LEU A 4 -59.54 -15.46 -37.35
C LEU A 4 -59.01 -15.68 -38.78
N GLY A 5 -57.71 -15.43 -39.02
CA GLY A 5 -57.08 -15.66 -40.33
C GLY A 5 -56.99 -17.15 -40.69
N TYR A 6 -56.64 -18.00 -39.71
CA TYR A 6 -56.67 -19.45 -39.89
C TYR A 6 -58.10 -19.97 -40.12
N LEU A 7 -59.08 -19.47 -39.36
CA LEU A 7 -60.50 -19.82 -39.55
C LEU A 7 -61.01 -19.39 -40.93
N LEU A 8 -60.61 -18.20 -41.43
CA LEU A 8 -60.97 -17.73 -42.77
C LEU A 8 -60.33 -18.57 -43.87
N SER A 9 -59.07 -18.96 -43.73
CA SER A 9 -58.40 -19.85 -44.68
C SER A 9 -59.06 -21.24 -44.70
N LEU A 10 -59.40 -21.78 -43.52
CA LEU A 10 -60.13 -23.04 -43.39
C LEU A 10 -61.53 -22.94 -44.01
N PHE A 11 -62.22 -21.82 -43.80
CA PHE A 11 -63.51 -21.53 -44.41
C PHE A 11 -63.43 -21.49 -45.93
N PHE A 12 -62.43 -20.82 -46.52
CA PHE A 12 -62.24 -20.79 -47.97
C PHE A 12 -61.86 -22.17 -48.55
N LEU A 13 -61.10 -22.98 -47.81
CA LEU A 13 -60.82 -24.37 -48.19
C LEU A 13 -62.08 -25.25 -48.16
N ILE A 14 -62.89 -25.13 -47.12
CA ILE A 14 -64.16 -25.86 -46.99
C ILE A 14 -65.17 -25.39 -48.06
N LEU A 15 -65.25 -24.08 -48.31
CA LEU A 15 -66.18 -23.50 -49.29
C LEU A 15 -65.73 -23.82 -50.72
N GLY A 16 -64.43 -23.80 -51.00
CA GLY A 16 -63.85 -24.27 -52.25
C GLY A 16 -64.07 -25.78 -52.47
N GLY A 17 -63.85 -26.60 -51.44
CA GLY A 17 -64.14 -28.04 -51.46
C GLY A 17 -65.63 -28.36 -51.63
N GLY A 18 -66.50 -27.57 -51.01
CA GLY A 18 -67.96 -27.68 -51.14
C GLY A 18 -68.46 -27.25 -52.51
N LEU A 19 -67.91 -26.17 -53.08
CA LEU A 19 -68.16 -25.76 -54.47
C LEU A 19 -67.68 -26.82 -55.45
N LEU A 20 -66.53 -27.46 -55.20
CA LEU A 20 -66.03 -28.59 -55.98
C LEU A 20 -66.96 -29.80 -55.90
N TYR A 21 -67.47 -30.13 -54.72
CA TYR A 21 -68.42 -31.22 -54.57
C TYR A 21 -69.74 -30.95 -55.29
N LEU A 22 -70.31 -29.74 -55.12
CA LEU A 22 -71.54 -29.32 -55.79
C LEU A 22 -71.40 -29.23 -57.31
N SER A 23 -70.27 -28.70 -57.79
CA SER A 23 -69.99 -28.63 -59.22
C SER A 23 -69.69 -30.01 -59.81
N TRP A 24 -69.05 -30.92 -59.06
CA TRP A 24 -68.86 -32.33 -59.44
C TRP A 24 -70.20 -33.07 -59.57
N ASP A 25 -71.11 -32.88 -58.62
CA ASP A 25 -72.45 -33.49 -58.64
C ASP A 25 -73.29 -32.99 -59.82
N GLN A 26 -73.21 -31.68 -60.12
CA GLN A 26 -73.81 -31.09 -61.32
C GLN A 26 -73.11 -31.53 -62.62
N LEU A 27 -71.78 -31.76 -62.60
CA LEU A 27 -70.98 -32.27 -63.71
C LEU A 27 -71.34 -33.71 -64.07
N VAL A 28 -71.55 -34.57 -63.08
CA VAL A 28 -72.03 -35.95 -63.28
C VAL A 28 -73.42 -35.93 -63.92
N ALA A 29 -74.32 -35.06 -63.44
CA ALA A 29 -75.66 -34.90 -64.00
C ALA A 29 -75.67 -34.37 -65.46
N LEU A 30 -74.80 -33.42 -65.79
CA LEU A 30 -74.72 -32.81 -67.14
C LEU A 30 -73.99 -33.70 -68.16
N SER A 31 -73.01 -34.50 -67.74
CA SER A 31 -72.29 -35.44 -68.63
C SER A 31 -73.19 -36.52 -69.24
N GLY A 32 -74.34 -36.80 -68.59
CA GLY A 32 -75.34 -37.72 -69.10
C GLY A 32 -76.29 -37.14 -70.16
N THR A 33 -76.30 -35.83 -70.43
CA THR A 33 -77.38 -35.21 -71.22
C THR A 33 -76.98 -34.25 -72.34
N GLN A 34 -75.76 -33.66 -72.38
CA GLN A 34 -75.35 -32.83 -73.52
C GLN A 34 -73.84 -32.91 -73.82
N GLY A 35 -73.48 -33.01 -75.10
CA GLY A 35 -72.12 -33.19 -75.63
C GLY A 35 -71.19 -32.00 -75.43
N VAL A 36 -70.81 -31.70 -74.19
CA VAL A 36 -69.75 -30.76 -73.82
C VAL A 36 -68.44 -31.53 -73.70
N ALA A 37 -67.40 -31.10 -74.44
CA ALA A 37 -66.10 -31.77 -74.45
C ALA A 37 -65.46 -31.76 -73.05
N PRO A 38 -65.13 -32.94 -72.47
CA PRO A 38 -64.70 -33.08 -71.08
C PRO A 38 -63.40 -32.32 -70.75
N GLU A 39 -62.55 -32.05 -71.75
CA GLU A 39 -61.28 -31.34 -71.58
C GLU A 39 -61.45 -29.87 -71.16
N ARG A 40 -62.46 -29.16 -71.69
CA ARG A 40 -62.70 -27.75 -71.32
C ARG A 40 -63.24 -27.60 -69.90
N LEU A 41 -64.04 -28.57 -69.46
CA LEU A 41 -64.58 -28.61 -68.10
C LEU A 41 -63.48 -28.94 -67.08
N ALA A 42 -62.58 -29.89 -67.40
CA ALA A 42 -61.42 -30.19 -66.57
C ALA A 42 -60.49 -28.97 -66.41
N GLN A 43 -60.27 -28.21 -67.48
CA GLN A 43 -59.48 -26.97 -67.43
C GLN A 43 -60.12 -25.89 -66.55
N MET A 44 -61.45 -25.70 -66.63
CA MET A 44 -62.14 -24.73 -65.76
C MET A 44 -62.04 -25.10 -64.28
N VAL A 45 -62.17 -26.39 -63.93
CA VAL A 45 -62.01 -26.87 -62.55
C VAL A 45 -60.58 -26.68 -62.06
N GLN A 46 -59.57 -26.96 -62.90
CA GLN A 46 -58.17 -26.72 -62.55
C GLN A 46 -57.86 -25.24 -62.32
N ILE A 47 -58.38 -24.33 -63.15
CA ILE A 47 -58.20 -22.88 -62.98
C ILE A 47 -58.87 -22.41 -61.68
N ALA A 48 -60.09 -22.89 -61.39
CA ALA A 48 -60.78 -22.57 -60.15
C ALA A 48 -60.01 -23.08 -58.91
N MET A 49 -59.48 -24.30 -58.95
CA MET A 49 -58.64 -24.85 -57.88
C MET A 49 -57.35 -24.07 -57.68
N ALA A 50 -56.66 -23.71 -58.76
CA ALA A 50 -55.44 -22.91 -58.70
C ALA A 50 -55.72 -21.53 -58.08
N PHE A 51 -56.86 -20.92 -58.42
CA PHE A 51 -57.27 -19.62 -57.87
C PHE A 51 -57.59 -19.70 -56.37
N VAL A 52 -58.36 -20.70 -55.93
CA VAL A 52 -58.66 -20.92 -54.50
C VAL A 52 -57.38 -21.23 -53.72
N GLY A 53 -56.50 -22.07 -54.27
CA GLY A 53 -55.21 -22.39 -53.66
C GLY A 53 -54.31 -21.17 -53.51
N ALA A 54 -54.25 -20.29 -54.52
CA ALA A 54 -53.47 -19.06 -54.47
C ALA A 54 -54.00 -18.07 -53.42
N ILE A 55 -55.33 -17.91 -53.32
CA ILE A 55 -55.95 -17.07 -52.29
C ILE A 55 -55.68 -17.63 -50.89
N ALA A 56 -55.85 -18.93 -50.69
CA ALA A 56 -55.58 -19.58 -49.41
C ALA A 56 -54.10 -19.39 -49.01
N ALA A 57 -53.17 -19.59 -49.94
CA ALA A 57 -51.73 -19.38 -49.70
C ALA A 57 -51.40 -17.91 -49.38
N ALA A 58 -52.00 -16.95 -50.07
CA ALA A 58 -51.80 -15.52 -49.81
C ALA A 58 -52.31 -15.10 -48.42
N ILE A 59 -53.49 -15.58 -48.03
CA ILE A 59 -54.06 -15.34 -46.69
C ILE A 59 -53.18 -15.96 -45.60
N LEU A 60 -52.72 -17.20 -45.81
CA LEU A 60 -51.83 -17.88 -44.86
C LEU A 60 -50.51 -17.13 -44.71
N THR A 61 -49.90 -16.72 -45.83
CA THR A 61 -48.61 -16.00 -45.84
C THR A 61 -48.73 -14.65 -45.14
N ALA A 62 -49.80 -13.89 -45.40
CA ALA A 62 -50.05 -12.62 -44.70
C ALA A 62 -50.31 -12.81 -43.20
N THR A 63 -51.02 -13.88 -42.81
CA THR A 63 -51.30 -14.19 -41.40
C THR A 63 -50.04 -14.61 -40.65
N ILE A 64 -49.22 -15.47 -41.27
CA ILE A 64 -47.93 -15.91 -40.73
C ILE A 64 -46.95 -14.74 -40.64
N GLY A 65 -46.89 -13.87 -41.66
CA GLY A 65 -46.07 -12.66 -41.66
C GLY A 65 -46.39 -11.74 -40.47
N ARG A 66 -47.68 -11.40 -40.29
CA ARG A 66 -48.14 -10.58 -39.16
C ARG A 66 -47.92 -11.25 -37.81
N SER A 67 -48.11 -12.56 -37.70
CA SER A 67 -47.84 -13.30 -36.47
C SER A 67 -46.35 -13.28 -36.11
N ASN A 68 -45.48 -13.41 -37.11
CA ASN A 68 -44.03 -13.36 -36.89
C ASN A 68 -43.56 -11.96 -36.49
N GLU A 69 -44.11 -10.91 -37.12
CA GLU A 69 -43.86 -9.52 -36.72
C GLU A 69 -44.31 -9.23 -35.28
N TYR A 70 -45.49 -9.72 -34.89
CA TYR A 70 -46.00 -9.57 -33.53
C TYR A 70 -45.13 -10.31 -32.51
N LEU A 71 -44.70 -11.54 -32.81
CA LEU A 71 -43.81 -12.31 -31.94
C LEU A 71 -42.43 -11.66 -31.82
N LYS A 72 -41.88 -11.15 -32.92
CA LYS A 72 -40.62 -10.39 -32.91
C LYS A 72 -40.73 -9.12 -32.08
N SER A 73 -41.83 -8.38 -32.22
CA SER A 73 -42.09 -7.16 -31.44
C SER A 73 -42.22 -7.47 -29.94
N LYS A 74 -42.98 -8.51 -29.57
CA LYS A 74 -43.09 -8.96 -28.18
C LYS A 74 -41.76 -9.46 -27.60
N LEU A 75 -40.99 -10.19 -28.39
CA LEU A 75 -39.68 -10.67 -27.97
C LEU A 75 -38.72 -9.50 -27.77
N ALA A 76 -38.68 -8.55 -28.71
CA ALA A 76 -37.86 -7.35 -28.60
C ALA A 76 -38.25 -6.51 -27.37
N GLN A 77 -39.55 -6.35 -27.10
CA GLN A 77 -40.03 -5.68 -25.91
C GLN A 77 -39.61 -6.41 -24.63
N SER A 78 -39.86 -7.72 -24.54
CA SER A 78 -39.49 -8.52 -23.38
C SER A 78 -37.98 -8.55 -23.13
N VAL A 79 -37.17 -8.57 -24.18
CA VAL A 79 -35.70 -8.51 -24.07
C VAL A 79 -35.26 -7.14 -23.59
N ASN A 80 -35.86 -6.05 -24.08
CA ASN A 80 -35.57 -4.70 -23.59
C ASN A 80 -35.96 -4.55 -22.12
N ASP A 81 -37.15 -4.99 -21.72
CA ASP A 81 -37.63 -4.89 -20.35
C ASP A 81 -36.73 -5.69 -19.38
N ALA A 82 -36.32 -6.90 -19.77
CA ALA A 82 -35.39 -7.72 -19.00
C ALA A 82 -33.99 -7.08 -18.93
N THR A 83 -33.51 -6.51 -20.04
CA THR A 83 -32.22 -5.81 -20.10
C THR A 83 -32.22 -4.58 -19.20
N GLU A 84 -33.30 -3.83 -19.19
CA GLU A 84 -33.44 -2.63 -18.36
C GLU A 84 -33.54 -2.98 -16.88
N THR A 85 -34.28 -4.03 -16.54
CA THR A 85 -34.35 -4.55 -15.17
C THR A 85 -32.97 -5.00 -14.68
N LEU A 86 -32.24 -5.75 -15.50
CA LEU A 86 -30.86 -6.18 -15.17
C LEU A 86 -29.91 -4.99 -15.04
N ARG A 87 -30.03 -3.95 -15.88
CA ARG A 87 -29.23 -2.73 -15.77
C ARG A 87 -29.50 -2.00 -14.46
N GLN A 88 -30.78 -1.86 -14.07
CA GLN A 88 -31.16 -1.22 -12.82
C GLN A 88 -30.68 -2.00 -11.60
N GLU A 89 -30.82 -3.33 -11.62
CA GLU A 89 -30.34 -4.18 -10.53
C GLU A 89 -28.81 -4.18 -10.42
N LEU A 90 -28.10 -4.20 -11.55
CA LEU A 90 -26.64 -4.08 -11.58
C LEU A 90 -26.19 -2.73 -11.05
N ALA A 91 -26.84 -1.63 -11.46
CA ALA A 91 -26.52 -0.28 -10.99
C ALA A 91 -26.72 -0.16 -9.47
N LEU A 92 -27.82 -0.71 -8.95
CA LEU A 92 -28.13 -0.68 -7.52
C LEU A 92 -27.15 -1.52 -6.70
N ARG A 93 -26.85 -2.74 -7.14
CA ARG A 93 -25.88 -3.62 -6.46
C ARG A 93 -24.47 -3.04 -6.51
N THR A 94 -24.07 -2.47 -7.65
CA THR A 94 -22.74 -1.86 -7.81
C THR A 94 -22.61 -0.59 -6.96
N GLY A 95 -23.65 0.26 -6.94
CA GLY A 95 -23.68 1.46 -6.09
C GLY A 95 -23.56 1.12 -4.60
N LYS A 96 -24.36 0.15 -4.13
CA LYS A 96 -24.30 -0.31 -2.74
C LYS A 96 -22.94 -0.91 -2.38
N ALA A 97 -22.40 -1.80 -3.21
CA ALA A 97 -21.08 -2.39 -2.98
C ALA A 97 -19.97 -1.33 -2.96
N LEU A 98 -20.07 -0.29 -3.79
CA LEU A 98 -19.12 0.82 -3.79
C LEU A 98 -19.22 1.66 -2.51
N GLU A 99 -20.42 1.93 -2.02
CA GLU A 99 -20.63 2.65 -0.75
C GLU A 99 -20.12 1.85 0.44
N ASP A 100 -20.41 0.55 0.49
CA ASP A 100 -19.94 -0.35 1.55
C ASP A 100 -18.40 -0.41 1.54
N HIS A 101 -17.78 -0.62 0.38
CA HIS A 101 -16.31 -0.61 0.25
C HIS A 101 -15.70 0.74 0.63
N LYS A 102 -16.31 1.86 0.25
CA LYS A 102 -15.85 3.19 0.65
C LYS A 102 -15.94 3.37 2.16
N GLY A 103 -17.00 2.88 2.79
CA GLY A 103 -17.18 2.89 4.24
C GLY A 103 -16.10 2.08 4.95
N ASP A 104 -15.82 0.87 4.47
CA ASP A 104 -14.80 -0.02 5.04
C ASP A 104 -13.39 0.53 4.87
N ILE A 105 -13.06 1.10 3.70
CA ILE A 105 -11.76 1.75 3.46
C ILE A 105 -11.60 2.94 4.40
N ASN A 106 -12.62 3.79 4.56
CA ASN A 106 -12.55 4.94 5.46
C ASN A 106 -12.36 4.51 6.92
N ARG A 107 -13.09 3.47 7.36
CA ARG A 107 -12.95 2.91 8.71
C ARG A 107 -11.56 2.34 8.93
N ALA A 108 -11.07 1.50 8.02
CA ALA A 108 -9.74 0.91 8.11
C ALA A 108 -8.64 1.99 8.10
N THR A 109 -8.79 3.03 7.28
CA THR A 109 -7.84 4.16 7.22
C THR A 109 -7.82 4.95 8.51
N ALA A 110 -8.99 5.23 9.10
CA ALA A 110 -9.07 5.91 10.39
C ALA A 110 -8.46 5.07 11.52
N GLU A 111 -8.76 3.78 11.59
CA GLU A 111 -8.19 2.86 12.58
C GLU A 111 -6.66 2.76 12.45
N PHE A 112 -6.15 2.64 11.23
CA PHE A 112 -4.71 2.57 10.97
C PHE A 112 -4.02 3.89 11.34
N THR A 113 -4.65 5.03 11.04
CA THR A 113 -4.14 6.36 11.40
C THR A 113 -4.07 6.53 12.91
N GLU A 114 -5.10 6.11 13.65
CA GLU A 114 -5.09 6.20 15.11
C GLU A 114 -4.09 5.24 15.76
N ARG A 115 -3.94 4.02 15.22
CA ARG A 115 -2.87 3.09 15.65
C ARG A 115 -1.49 3.69 15.42
N LEU A 116 -1.23 4.24 14.24
CA LEU A 116 0.03 4.91 13.93
C LEU A 116 0.30 6.09 14.87
N LYS A 117 -0.70 6.95 15.13
CA LYS A 117 -0.56 8.05 16.09
C LYS A 117 -0.23 7.55 17.48
N SER A 118 -0.92 6.53 17.97
CA SER A 118 -0.67 5.91 19.26
C SER A 118 0.75 5.34 19.35
N ASP A 119 1.18 4.59 18.33
CA ASP A 119 2.50 3.97 18.30
C ASP A 119 3.61 5.01 18.20
N LEU A 120 3.39 6.08 17.42
CA LEU A 120 4.32 7.20 17.31
C LEU A 120 4.43 7.94 18.65
N ALA A 121 3.31 8.16 19.36
CA ALA A 121 3.31 8.78 20.68
C ALA A 121 4.07 7.92 21.70
N LYS A 122 3.79 6.62 21.77
CA LYS A 122 4.49 5.69 22.68
C LYS A 122 5.99 5.61 22.41
N THR A 123 6.36 5.53 21.13
CA THR A 123 7.77 5.47 20.71
C THR A 123 8.47 6.80 21.02
N GLY A 124 7.79 7.92 20.78
CA GLY A 124 8.28 9.26 21.11
C GLY A 124 8.51 9.43 22.62
N ASP A 125 7.59 8.99 23.46
CA ASP A 125 7.72 9.07 24.92
C ASP A 125 8.85 8.19 25.45
N THR A 126 9.00 6.97 24.89
CA THR A 126 10.07 6.04 25.26
C THR A 126 11.44 6.62 24.87
N PHE A 127 11.58 7.11 23.64
CA PHE A 127 12.80 7.74 23.16
C PHE A 127 13.15 9.00 23.97
N ARG A 128 12.14 9.81 24.32
CA ARG A 128 12.32 10.99 25.18
C ARG A 128 12.78 10.59 26.59
N ALA A 129 12.20 9.53 27.16
CA ALA A 129 12.60 9.02 28.46
C ALA A 129 14.05 8.51 28.44
N GLU A 130 14.45 7.76 27.41
CA GLU A 130 15.83 7.28 27.24
C GLU A 130 16.82 8.45 27.06
N LEU A 131 16.50 9.42 26.20
CA LEU A 131 17.32 10.63 26.03
C LEU A 131 17.44 11.44 27.32
N SER A 132 16.37 11.54 28.11
CA SER A 132 16.39 12.25 29.39
C SER A 132 17.32 11.60 30.42
N GLN A 133 17.58 10.29 30.30
CA GLN A 133 18.55 9.57 31.13
C GLN A 133 19.96 9.62 30.54
N LEU A 134 20.10 9.74 29.21
CA LEU A 134 21.38 9.79 28.53
C LEU A 134 22.14 11.10 28.81
N ALA A 135 21.46 12.24 28.76
CA ALA A 135 22.06 13.55 29.00
C ALA A 135 22.80 13.65 30.36
N PRO A 136 22.18 13.33 31.52
CA PRO A 136 22.87 13.39 32.80
C PRO A 136 24.02 12.38 32.91
N ARG A 137 23.89 11.20 32.28
CA ARG A 137 24.97 10.20 32.23
C ARG A 137 26.17 10.70 31.43
N ARG A 138 25.93 11.37 30.31
CA ARG A 138 26.97 11.99 29.49
C ARG A 138 27.68 13.13 30.22
N HIS A 139 26.94 13.99 30.94
CA HIS A 139 27.56 15.00 31.80
C HIS A 139 28.43 14.39 32.91
N ALA A 140 27.94 13.33 33.56
CA ALA A 140 28.70 12.62 34.58
C ALA A 140 29.99 12.00 34.01
N ALA A 141 29.93 11.46 32.79
CA ALA A 141 31.09 10.92 32.08
C ALA A 141 32.17 11.99 31.83
N TYR A 142 31.80 13.16 31.27
CA TYR A 142 32.74 14.28 31.09
C TYR A 142 33.36 14.75 32.40
N HIS A 143 32.57 14.81 33.48
CA HIS A 143 33.07 15.17 34.80
C HIS A 143 34.09 14.15 35.33
N ALA A 144 33.81 12.86 35.20
CA ALA A 144 34.71 11.80 35.64
C ALA A 144 36.03 11.82 34.87
N MET A 145 35.96 11.94 33.54
CA MET A 145 37.14 12.04 32.68
C MET A 145 38.00 13.25 33.01
N TRP A 146 37.38 14.42 33.21
CA TRP A 146 38.09 15.64 33.60
C TRP A 146 38.75 15.50 34.98
N ALA A 147 38.02 14.98 35.97
CA ALA A 147 38.51 14.83 37.33
C ALA A 147 39.74 13.91 37.38
N ALA A 148 39.71 12.81 36.62
CA ALA A 148 40.83 11.88 36.50
C ALA A 148 42.08 12.54 35.90
N LEU A 149 41.93 13.23 34.76
CA LEU A 149 43.05 13.95 34.12
C LEU A 149 43.61 15.05 35.03
N ALA A 150 42.74 15.80 35.71
CA ALA A 150 43.16 16.84 36.63
C ALA A 150 43.92 16.28 37.84
N GLN A 151 43.51 15.13 38.35
CA GLN A 151 44.23 14.45 39.42
C GLN A 151 45.62 14.00 38.94
N TYR A 152 45.71 13.38 37.77
CA TYR A 152 46.98 12.89 37.25
C TYR A 152 47.93 14.03 36.89
N PHE A 153 47.45 15.07 36.23
CA PHE A 153 48.23 16.27 35.93
C PHE A 153 48.79 16.92 37.20
N ARG A 154 48.00 17.07 38.26
CA ARG A 154 48.47 17.62 39.54
C ARG A 154 49.55 16.76 40.20
N ALA A 155 49.49 15.44 40.03
CA ALA A 155 50.54 14.55 40.50
C ALA A 155 51.85 14.78 39.72
N VAL A 156 51.78 14.88 38.38
CA VAL A 156 52.93 15.18 37.52
C VAL A 156 53.49 16.59 37.77
N GLN A 157 52.64 17.58 38.06
CA GLN A 157 53.05 18.96 38.35
C GLN A 157 54.01 19.08 39.54
N LYS A 158 53.99 18.13 40.49
CA LYS A 158 54.94 18.09 41.61
C LYS A 158 56.41 17.97 41.17
N PHE A 159 56.66 17.58 39.92
CA PHE A 159 58.00 17.57 39.33
C PHE A 159 58.63 18.97 39.26
N GLU A 160 57.81 20.04 39.24
CA GLU A 160 58.28 21.42 39.37
C GLU A 160 59.06 21.65 40.66
N ALA A 161 58.59 21.07 41.77
CA ALA A 161 59.27 21.12 43.06
C ALA A 161 60.44 20.13 43.15
N GLY A 162 60.58 19.23 42.18
CA GLY A 162 61.52 18.11 42.19
C GLY A 162 61.03 16.91 43.01
N VAL A 163 59.71 16.75 43.17
CA VAL A 163 59.12 15.70 44.01
C VAL A 163 58.49 14.62 43.13
N PHE A 164 58.96 13.38 43.26
CA PHE A 164 58.32 12.21 42.66
C PHE A 164 57.42 11.51 43.70
N ASP A 165 56.11 11.72 43.58
CA ASP A 165 55.11 11.13 44.47
C ASP A 165 54.45 9.93 43.79
N ALA A 166 55.05 8.75 43.95
CA ALA A 166 54.58 7.51 43.33
C ALA A 166 53.11 7.23 43.68
N SER A 167 52.71 7.46 44.94
CA SER A 167 51.34 7.20 45.39
C SER A 167 50.30 8.08 44.69
N ALA A 168 50.62 9.36 44.48
CA ALA A 168 49.73 10.28 43.77
C ALA A 168 49.68 9.99 42.26
N LEU A 169 50.80 9.55 41.67
CA LEU A 169 50.89 9.18 40.27
C LEU A 169 50.09 7.90 39.99
N GLU A 170 50.26 6.85 40.79
CA GLU A 170 49.47 5.61 40.70
C GLU A 170 47.97 5.88 40.89
N ALA A 171 47.61 6.74 41.85
CA ALA A 171 46.22 7.12 42.06
C ALA A 171 45.63 7.90 40.87
N GLY A 172 46.41 8.77 40.23
CA GLY A 172 46.01 9.51 39.04
C GLY A 172 45.85 8.61 37.81
N GLU A 173 46.79 7.68 37.60
CA GLU A 173 46.72 6.70 36.52
C GLU A 173 45.52 5.77 36.69
N LYS A 174 45.30 5.26 37.90
CA LYS A 174 44.13 4.45 38.22
C LYS A 174 42.83 5.20 37.98
N ALA A 175 42.75 6.48 38.36
CA ALA A 175 41.58 7.30 38.09
C ALA A 175 41.31 7.45 36.58
N CYS A 176 42.34 7.57 35.75
CA CYS A 176 42.20 7.62 34.29
C CYS A 176 41.76 6.27 33.71
N SER A 177 42.30 5.17 34.24
CA SER A 177 41.89 3.81 33.88
C SER A 177 40.41 3.56 34.22
N ASP A 178 39.98 3.91 35.43
CA ASP A 178 38.58 3.79 35.87
C ASP A 178 37.64 4.68 35.03
N ALA A 179 38.11 5.86 34.63
CA ALA A 179 37.37 6.77 33.76
C ALA A 179 37.28 6.31 32.29
N THR A 180 38.08 5.33 31.86
CA THR A 180 38.03 4.80 30.48
C THR A 180 36.66 4.18 30.17
N GLY A 181 35.99 3.57 31.14
CA GLY A 181 34.63 3.05 30.94
C GLY A 181 33.59 4.14 30.66
N GLN A 182 33.88 5.40 30.99
CA GLN A 182 32.99 6.53 30.75
C GLN A 182 33.12 7.09 29.32
N THR A 183 34.18 6.73 28.59
CA THR A 183 34.41 7.28 27.25
C THR A 183 33.38 6.82 26.22
N LEU A 184 32.71 5.69 26.48
CA LEU A 184 31.60 5.18 25.68
C LEU A 184 30.37 6.12 25.65
N LEU A 185 30.30 7.08 26.58
CA LEU A 185 29.18 8.01 26.73
C LEU A 185 29.49 9.41 26.20
N VAL A 186 30.70 9.67 25.72
CA VAL A 186 31.13 10.98 25.20
C VAL A 186 31.36 10.95 23.69
N ASP A 187 31.59 12.11 23.08
CA ASP A 187 31.92 12.19 21.66
C ASP A 187 33.29 11.55 21.39
N GLN A 188 33.45 10.90 20.24
CA GLN A 188 34.68 10.23 19.84
C GLN A 188 35.90 11.18 19.80
N GLU A 189 35.69 12.45 19.45
CA GLU A 189 36.74 13.47 19.45
C GLU A 189 37.23 13.80 20.87
N ASP A 190 36.31 13.84 21.84
CA ASP A 190 36.62 14.12 23.24
C ASP A 190 37.29 12.91 23.91
N ASP A 191 36.89 11.70 23.53
CA ASP A 191 37.56 10.44 23.90
C ASP A 191 39.01 10.41 23.41
N ALA A 192 39.24 10.72 22.13
CA ALA A 192 40.58 10.82 21.58
C ALA A 192 41.43 11.88 22.31
N THR A 193 40.83 13.02 22.61
CA THR A 193 41.48 14.11 23.37
C THR A 193 41.88 13.65 24.78
N PHE A 194 41.00 12.93 25.47
CA PHE A 194 41.29 12.35 26.79
C PHE A 194 42.46 11.37 26.74
N HIS A 195 42.41 10.39 25.83
CA HIS A 195 43.47 9.38 25.72
C HIS A 195 44.80 9.98 25.28
N GLN A 196 44.79 10.95 24.38
CA GLN A 196 46.01 11.63 23.94
C GLN A 196 46.66 12.36 25.12
N PHE A 197 45.90 13.14 25.89
CA PHE A 197 46.46 13.86 27.04
C PHE A 197 46.89 12.91 28.17
N TRP A 198 46.15 11.82 28.40
CA TRP A 198 46.57 10.78 29.33
C TRP A 198 47.92 10.17 28.92
N GLN A 199 48.10 9.80 27.65
CA GLN A 199 49.38 9.29 27.15
C GLN A 199 50.53 10.30 27.31
N GLU A 200 50.27 11.59 27.08
CA GLU A 200 51.26 12.65 27.32
C GLU A 200 51.69 12.70 28.79
N LEU A 201 50.74 12.56 29.74
CA LEU A 201 51.03 12.49 31.17
C LEU A 201 51.81 11.23 31.55
N THR A 202 51.43 10.07 31.00
CA THR A 202 52.12 8.80 31.24
C THR A 202 53.56 8.86 30.76
N TYR A 203 53.81 9.39 29.55
CA TYR A 203 55.17 9.59 29.04
C TYR A 203 56.04 10.44 29.97
N VAL A 204 55.48 11.53 30.51
CA VAL A 204 56.20 12.41 31.44
C VAL A 204 56.43 11.71 32.78
N CYS A 205 55.46 10.93 33.25
CA CYS A 205 55.58 10.12 34.45
C CYS A 205 56.71 9.07 34.32
N GLU A 206 56.71 8.29 33.24
CA GLU A 206 57.74 7.28 32.94
C GLU A 206 59.13 7.91 32.81
N THR A 207 59.22 9.05 32.11
CA THR A 207 60.47 9.80 32.00
C THR A 207 60.91 10.37 33.35
N GLY A 208 59.95 10.76 34.19
CA GLY A 208 60.19 11.23 35.55
C GLY A 208 60.75 10.13 36.45
N GLU A 209 60.20 8.92 36.37
CA GLU A 209 60.66 7.75 37.11
C GLU A 209 62.15 7.44 36.81
N LEU A 210 62.57 7.58 35.54
CA LEU A 210 63.97 7.40 35.13
C LEU A 210 64.91 8.52 35.61
N LYS A 211 64.36 9.71 35.89
CA LYS A 211 65.13 10.92 36.23
C LYS A 211 65.04 11.30 37.71
N LYS A 212 64.29 10.57 38.53
CA LYS A 212 64.03 10.91 39.93
C LYS A 212 65.28 10.91 40.81
N ASP A 213 66.25 10.05 40.50
CA ASP A 213 67.50 9.91 41.26
C ASP A 213 68.62 10.85 40.75
N LEU A 214 68.40 11.54 39.64
CA LEU A 214 69.36 12.49 39.09
C LEU A 214 69.24 13.85 39.78
N PRO A 215 70.36 14.53 40.10
CA PRO A 215 70.35 15.89 40.59
C PRO A 215 69.56 16.81 39.65
N ASP A 216 68.51 17.46 40.16
CA ASP A 216 67.58 18.32 39.40
C ASP A 216 66.94 17.66 38.16
N GLY A 217 66.93 16.32 38.07
CA GLY A 217 66.40 15.59 36.91
C GLY A 217 64.92 15.86 36.63
N LEU A 218 64.09 15.83 37.68
CA LEU A 218 62.65 16.11 37.61
C LEU A 218 62.35 17.57 37.29
N ARG A 219 63.10 18.51 37.89
CA ARG A 219 62.94 19.95 37.62
C ARG A 219 63.32 20.29 36.18
N THR A 220 64.36 19.64 35.66
CA THR A 220 64.79 19.80 34.26
C THR A 220 63.74 19.22 33.31
N LEU A 221 63.17 18.04 33.64
CA LEU A 221 62.07 17.47 32.89
C LEU A 221 60.85 18.41 32.86
N TRP A 222 60.44 18.92 34.02
CA TRP A 222 59.32 19.86 34.11
C TRP A 222 59.60 21.18 33.38
N ARG A 223 60.83 21.69 33.41
CA ARG A 223 61.19 22.89 32.65
C ARG A 223 61.04 22.69 31.14
N ASN A 224 61.33 21.49 30.64
CA ASN A 224 61.23 21.17 29.22
C ASN A 224 59.79 20.89 28.79
N GLU A 225 59.04 20.10 29.58
CA GLU A 225 57.72 19.59 29.19
C GLU A 225 56.54 20.32 29.85
N GLY A 226 56.75 20.92 31.03
CA GLY A 226 55.69 21.47 31.88
C GLY A 226 54.91 22.60 31.23
N ARG A 227 55.57 23.44 30.41
CA ARG A 227 54.88 24.48 29.64
C ARG A 227 53.91 23.88 28.62
N LYS A 228 54.39 22.91 27.84
CA LYS A 228 53.59 22.23 26.82
C LYS A 228 52.41 21.48 27.46
N LEU A 229 52.67 20.76 28.56
CA LEU A 229 51.62 20.07 29.32
C LEU A 229 50.60 21.06 29.91
N GLY A 230 51.04 22.21 30.41
CA GLY A 230 50.13 23.25 30.94
C GLY A 230 49.23 23.84 29.86
N GLU A 231 49.78 24.15 28.68
CA GLU A 231 49.01 24.62 27.53
C GLU A 231 47.97 23.55 27.09
N ARG A 232 48.39 22.28 26.99
CA ARG A 232 47.49 21.16 26.67
C ARG A 232 46.43 20.92 27.74
N TYR A 233 46.78 21.05 29.02
CA TYR A 233 45.83 20.95 30.12
C TYR A 233 44.71 22.00 30.00
N ASP A 234 45.06 23.24 29.67
CA ASP A 234 44.09 24.32 29.49
C ASP A 234 43.22 24.12 28.25
N GLU A 235 43.77 23.57 27.15
CA GLU A 235 43.00 23.18 25.96
C GLU A 235 41.95 22.11 26.30
N VAL A 236 42.37 21.02 26.95
CA VAL A 236 41.47 19.93 27.36
C VAL A 236 40.41 20.43 28.35
N ARG A 237 40.80 21.27 29.31
CA ARG A 237 39.86 21.91 30.24
C ARG A 237 38.79 22.68 29.50
N THR A 238 39.18 23.47 28.51
CA THR A 238 38.27 24.34 27.76
C THR A 238 37.32 23.52 26.88
N ALA A 239 37.84 22.47 26.25
CA ALA A 239 37.04 21.52 25.47
C ALA A 239 35.95 20.90 26.36
N PHE A 240 36.33 20.34 27.52
CA PHE A 240 35.38 19.64 28.38
C PHE A 240 34.44 20.62 29.12
N ALA A 241 34.93 21.80 29.51
CA ALA A 241 34.09 22.83 30.14
C ALA A 241 32.99 23.34 29.20
N THR A 242 33.24 23.36 27.89
CA THR A 242 32.22 23.73 26.90
C THR A 242 31.08 22.70 26.89
N LYS A 243 31.43 21.41 26.91
CA LYS A 243 30.47 20.29 26.93
C LYS A 243 29.72 20.15 28.25
N LEU A 244 30.33 20.56 29.36
CA LEU A 244 29.71 20.58 30.68
C LEU A 244 28.69 21.71 30.88
N ARG A 245 28.71 22.73 30.02
CA ARG A 245 27.81 23.90 30.08
C ARG A 245 26.66 23.86 29.05
N SER A 246 26.79 23.05 28.00
CA SER A 246 25.77 22.82 26.97
C SER A 246 24.76 21.78 27.42
#